data_AF-A0A1G2HRC8-F1
#
_entry.id   AF-A0A1G2HRC8-F1
#
_cell.length_a   1.000
_cell.length_b   1.000
_cell.length_c   1.000
_cell.angle_alpha   90.00
_cell.angle_beta   90.00
_cell.angle_gamma   90.00
#
_symmetry.space_group_name_H-M   'P 1'
#
loop_
_entity.id
_entity.type
_entity.pdbx_description
1 polymer ?
#
loop_
_entity_poly.entity_id
_entity_poly.type
_entity_poly.pdbx_seq_one_letter_code
_entity_poly.pdbx_strand_id
1 'polypeptide(L)'
;MLDDKDIQKLMEVLATKDDVKEIKEDLNGLREMVQSLVIAVDNLVKAVSDLSQEYTMISSKVDRHEKWLHQVAEKLGIKLEY
;
A
#
# COMPACT_ATOMS: atom_id res chain seq x y z
N MET A 1 -10.80 -56.18 12.09
CA MET A 1 -9.48 -55.52 11.93
C MET A 1 -9.41 -55.01 10.51
N LEU A 2 -8.75 -53.88 10.28
CA LEU A 2 -8.46 -53.43 8.91
C LEU A 2 -7.50 -54.42 8.26
N ASP A 3 -7.70 -54.70 6.97
CA ASP A 3 -6.75 -55.49 6.19
C ASP A 3 -5.73 -54.58 5.45
N ASP A 4 -4.69 -55.19 4.86
CA ASP A 4 -3.64 -54.44 4.17
C ASP A 4 -4.15 -53.60 3.00
N LYS A 5 -5.25 -54.03 2.37
CA LYS A 5 -5.89 -53.31 1.26
C LYS A 5 -6.62 -52.07 1.77
N ASP A 6 -7.23 -52.14 2.94
CA ASP A 6 -7.82 -51.00 3.62
C ASP A 6 -6.74 -49.97 4.02
N ILE A 7 -5.58 -50.43 4.50
CA ILE A 7 -4.46 -49.56 4.89
C ILE A 7 -3.86 -48.85 3.66
N GLN A 8 -3.66 -49.54 2.54
CA GLN A 8 -3.14 -48.93 1.31
C GLN A 8 -4.07 -47.85 0.76
N LYS A 9 -5.38 -48.12 0.72
CA LYS A 9 -6.37 -47.10 0.31
C LYS A 9 -6.38 -45.87 1.22
N LEU A 10 -6.16 -46.04 2.52
CA LEU A 10 -6.04 -44.90 3.43
C LEU A 10 -4.77 -44.08 3.15
N MET A 11 -3.63 -44.73 2.90
CA MET A 11 -2.39 -44.02 2.57
C MET A 11 -2.45 -43.27 1.22
N GLU A 12 -3.22 -43.74 0.24
CA GLU A 12 -3.39 -43.06 -1.05
C GLU A 12 -4.20 -41.75 -0.96
N VAL A 13 -5.05 -41.61 0.07
CA VAL A 13 -5.98 -40.47 0.19
C VAL A 13 -5.58 -39.51 1.32
N LEU A 14 -4.74 -39.97 2.25
CA LEU A 14 -4.21 -39.14 3.34
C LEU A 14 -2.98 -38.37 2.88
N ALA A 15 -2.94 -37.07 3.17
CA ALA A 15 -1.74 -36.27 3.00
C ALA A 15 -0.59 -36.88 3.83
N THR A 16 0.55 -37.03 3.17
CA THR A 16 1.78 -37.51 3.82
C THR A 16 2.35 -36.43 4.72
N LYS A 17 3.33 -36.81 5.55
CA LYS A 17 4.06 -35.84 6.38
C LYS A 17 4.79 -34.79 5.55
N ASP A 18 5.25 -35.16 4.36
CA ASP A 18 5.97 -34.27 3.46
C ASP A 18 5.00 -33.26 2.82
N ASP A 19 3.81 -33.69 2.39
CA ASP A 19 2.76 -32.78 1.90
C ASP A 19 2.38 -31.74 2.95
N VAL A 20 2.21 -32.18 4.21
CA VAL A 20 1.89 -31.27 5.33
C VAL A 20 3.05 -30.31 5.61
N LYS A 21 4.29 -30.72 5.37
CA LYS A 21 5.48 -29.88 5.57
C LYS A 21 5.56 -28.81 4.47
N GLU A 22 5.35 -29.19 3.22
CA GLU A 22 5.32 -28.26 2.08
C GLU A 22 4.23 -27.20 2.28
N ILE A 23 3.01 -27.60 2.64
CA ILE A 23 1.90 -26.66 2.94
C ILE A 23 2.28 -25.68 4.06
N LYS A 24 3.01 -26.13 5.08
CA LYS A 24 3.47 -25.24 6.17
C LYS A 24 4.51 -24.24 5.68
N GLU A 25 5.42 -24.66 4.81
CA GLU A 25 6.43 -23.78 4.21
C GLU A 25 5.76 -22.73 3.31
N ASP A 26 4.82 -23.15 2.45
CA ASP A 26 4.02 -22.24 1.63
C ASP A 26 3.20 -21.25 2.45
N LEU A 27 2.58 -21.72 3.54
CA LEU A 27 1.80 -20.86 4.43
C LEU A 27 2.69 -19.83 5.15
N ASN A 28 3.91 -20.21 5.52
CA ASN A 28 4.88 -19.27 6.09
C ASN A 28 5.31 -18.24 5.05
N GLY A 29 5.63 -18.66 3.82
CA GLY A 29 5.96 -17.75 2.73
C GLY A 29 4.82 -16.78 2.42
N LEU A 30 3.58 -17.28 2.39
CA LEU A 30 2.39 -16.43 2.22
C LEU A 30 2.25 -15.41 3.34
N ARG A 31 2.49 -15.82 4.60
CA ARG A 31 2.44 -14.91 5.75
C ARG A 31 3.47 -13.80 5.64
N GLU A 32 4.70 -14.11 5.24
CA GLU A 32 5.77 -13.14 5.04
C GLU A 32 5.47 -12.16 3.90
N MET A 33 4.92 -12.66 2.78
CA MET A 33 4.47 -11.82 1.67
C MET A 33 3.35 -10.87 2.09
N VAL A 34 2.37 -11.34 2.84
CA VAL A 34 1.27 -10.50 3.36
C VAL A 34 1.80 -9.42 4.31
N GLN A 35 2.72 -9.76 5.21
CA GLN A 35 3.34 -8.76 6.10
C GLN A 35 4.11 -7.70 5.31
N SER A 36 4.87 -8.11 4.30
CA SER A 36 5.61 -7.20 3.43
C SER A 36 4.67 -6.28 2.64
N LEU A 37 3.53 -6.81 2.17
CA LEU A 37 2.51 -6.02 1.48
C LEU A 37 1.86 -4.99 2.41
N VAL A 38 1.54 -5.36 3.66
CA VAL A 38 0.99 -4.42 4.65
C VAL A 38 1.95 -3.25 4.87
N ILE A 39 3.24 -3.52 5.07
CA ILE A 39 4.27 -2.48 5.22
C ILE A 39 4.35 -1.58 3.98
N ALA A 40 4.30 -2.17 2.78
CA ALA A 40 4.32 -1.41 1.53
C ALA A 40 3.09 -0.50 1.40
N VAL A 41 1.91 -0.97 1.77
CA VAL A 41 0.67 -0.19 1.77
C VAL A 41 0.75 0.96 2.78
N ASP A 42 1.23 0.70 4.01
CA ASP A 42 1.40 1.75 5.03
C ASP A 42 2.35 2.86 4.56
N ASN A 43 3.47 2.49 3.93
CA ASN A 43 4.40 3.45 3.35
C ASN A 43 3.78 4.26 2.21
N LEU A 44 2.98 3.62 1.35
CA LEU A 44 2.27 4.30 0.27
C LEU A 44 1.24 5.31 0.82
N VAL A 45 0.46 4.91 1.82
CA VAL A 45 -0.51 5.79 2.49
C VAL A 45 0.19 7.01 3.07
N LYS A 46 1.35 6.82 3.71
CA LYS A 46 2.16 7.93 4.23
C LYS A 46 2.63 8.87 3.11
N ALA A 47 3.18 8.32 2.03
CA ALA A 47 3.65 9.13 0.90
C ALA A 47 2.51 9.96 0.26
N VAL A 48 1.32 9.38 0.13
CA VAL A 48 0.13 10.09 -0.38
C VAL A 48 -0.31 11.20 0.57
N SER A 49 -0.30 10.95 1.88
CA SER A 49 -0.62 11.96 2.89
C SER A 49 0.37 13.13 2.84
N ASP A 50 1.66 12.84 2.79
CA ASP A 50 2.72 13.85 2.72
C ASP A 50 2.56 14.71 1.46
N LEU A 51 2.34 14.07 0.29
CA LEU A 51 2.09 14.78 -0.96
C LEU A 51 0.83 15.67 -0.89
N SER A 52 -0.24 15.19 -0.27
CA SER A 52 -1.47 15.99 -0.09
C SER A 52 -1.24 17.23 0.77
N GLN A 53 -0.42 17.13 1.81
CA GLN A 53 -0.04 18.26 2.66
C GLN A 53 0.82 19.27 1.88
N GLU A 54 1.81 18.79 1.14
CA GLU A 54 2.65 19.63 0.29
C GLU A 54 1.83 20.38 -0.76
N TYR A 55 0.90 19.70 -1.43
CA TYR A 55 0.02 20.32 -2.42
C TYR A 55 -0.84 21.44 -1.81
N THR A 56 -1.39 21.19 -0.62
CA THR A 56 -2.15 22.21 0.14
C THR A 56 -1.27 23.42 0.49
N MET A 57 -0.03 23.18 0.91
CA MET A 57 0.91 24.26 1.19
C MET A 57 1.25 25.07 -0.08
N ILE A 58 1.48 24.40 -1.21
CA ILE A 58 1.78 25.04 -2.49
C ILE A 58 0.60 25.89 -2.95
N SER A 59 -0.62 25.34 -2.94
CA SER A 59 -1.84 26.10 -3.28
C SER A 59 -1.98 27.35 -2.40
N SER A 60 -1.81 27.22 -1.07
CA SER A 60 -1.84 28.37 -0.16
C SER A 60 -0.75 29.42 -0.45
N LYS A 61 0.44 28.99 -0.88
CA LYS A 61 1.52 29.91 -1.31
C LYS A 61 1.15 30.63 -2.60
N VAL A 62 0.61 29.92 -3.59
CA VAL A 62 0.16 30.50 -4.86
C VAL A 62 -0.93 31.55 -4.62
N ASP A 63 -1.97 31.22 -3.85
CA ASP A 63 -3.06 32.15 -3.52
C ASP A 63 -2.54 33.43 -2.84
N ARG A 64 -1.57 33.28 -1.93
CA ARG A 64 -0.96 34.42 -1.24
C ARG A 64 -0.13 35.28 -2.19
N HIS A 65 0.64 34.65 -3.08
CA HIS A 65 1.41 35.39 -4.08
C HIS A 65 0.50 36.14 -5.05
N GLU A 66 -0.59 35.51 -5.50
CA GLU A 66 -1.60 36.17 -6.33
C GLU A 66 -2.20 37.40 -5.63
N LYS A 67 -2.57 37.27 -4.34
CA LYS A 67 -3.02 38.40 -3.52
C LYS A 67 -1.97 39.52 -3.42
N TRP A 68 -0.71 39.16 -3.20
CA TRP A 68 0.36 40.15 -3.14
C TRP A 68 0.56 40.87 -4.47
N LEU A 69 0.50 40.16 -5.59
CA LEU A 69 0.58 40.76 -6.92
C LEU A 69 -0.56 41.75 -7.15
N HIS A 70 -1.79 41.40 -6.78
CA HIS A 70 -2.92 42.33 -6.86
C HIS A 70 -2.74 43.57 -5.97
N GLN A 71 -2.29 43.40 -4.72
CA GLN A 71 -2.03 44.53 -3.81
C GLN A 71 -0.94 45.47 -4.33
N VAL A 72 0.12 44.91 -4.93
CA VAL A 72 1.19 45.70 -5.54
C VAL A 72 0.68 46.44 -6.78
N ALA A 73 -0.07 45.76 -7.64
CA ALA A 73 -0.66 46.36 -8.84
C ALA A 73 -1.59 47.52 -8.49
N GLU A 74 -2.46 47.35 -7.49
CA GLU A 74 -3.35 48.39 -6.97
C GLU A 74 -2.56 49.62 -6.49
N LYS A 75 -1.50 49.41 -5.70
CA LYS A 75 -0.65 50.51 -5.20
C LYS A 75 0.10 51.25 -6.29
N LEU A 76 0.45 50.56 -7.39
CA LEU A 76 1.18 51.14 -8.51
C LEU A 76 0.26 51.67 -9.62
N GLY A 77 -1.06 51.47 -9.52
CA GLY A 77 -2.00 51.81 -10.58
C GLY A 77 -1.82 50.99 -11.86
N ILE A 78 -1.23 49.78 -11.74
CA ILE A 78 -0.99 48.88 -12.87
C ILE A 78 -2.21 47.97 -13.02
N LYS A 79 -2.69 47.82 -14.26
CA LYS A 79 -3.73 46.83 -14.58
C LYS A 79 -3.05 45.51 -14.94
N LEU A 80 -3.34 44.45 -14.20
CA LEU A 80 -2.91 43.09 -14.53
C LEU A 80 -3.86 42.54 -15.60
N GLU A 81 -3.30 42.01 -16.69
CA GLU A 81 -4.04 41.34 -17.77
C GLU A 81 -3.57 39.89 -17.88
N TYR A 82 -4.47 38.99 -18.28
CA TYR A 82 -4.21 37.55 -18.42
C TYR A 82 -4.02 37.19 -19.90
#